data_AF-A0A1G0FAZ6-F1
#
_entry.id   AF-A0A1G0FAZ6-F1
#
_cell.length_a   1.000
_cell.length_b   1.000
_cell.length_c   1.000
_cell.angle_alpha   90.00
_cell.angle_beta   90.00
_cell.angle_gamma   90.00
#
_symmetry.space_group_name_H-M   'P 1'
#
loop_
_entity.id
_entity.type
_entity.pdbx_description
1 polymer ?
#
loop_
_entity_poly.entity_id
_entity_poly.type
_entity_poly.pdbx_seq_one_letter_code
_entity_poly.pdbx_strand_id
1 'polypeptide(L)'
;MKEVSAAYDLNMLETSQDAFSGLVENKDDNLLDEMRSIMKDYVGLCVQNKMTDSLKQEYKNRFEDLRSKLRDPMLKDYSSFEFMEKLYMQEYLIEE
;
A
#
# COMPACT_ATOMS: atom_id res chain seq x y z
N MET A 1 20.34 -57.42 20.32
CA MET A 1 20.21 -56.67 19.06
C MET A 1 20.09 -55.20 19.43
N LYS A 2 20.87 -54.33 18.79
CA LYS A 2 20.76 -52.88 18.93
C LYS A 2 19.61 -52.42 18.03
N GLU A 3 18.57 -51.83 18.59
CA GLU A 3 17.63 -51.03 17.80
C GLU A 3 17.98 -49.56 18.04
N VAL A 4 18.43 -48.96 16.95
CA VAL A 4 18.93 -47.60 16.85
C VAL A 4 17.74 -46.69 16.57
N SER A 5 17.73 -45.53 17.24
CA SER A 5 16.84 -44.40 17.01
C SER A 5 16.56 -44.13 15.53
N ALA A 6 15.29 -43.87 15.24
CA ALA A 6 14.87 -43.19 14.02
C ALA A 6 13.68 -42.30 14.35
N ALA A 7 13.91 -41.28 15.18
CA ALA A 7 13.11 -40.06 15.16
C ALA A 7 13.42 -39.38 13.82
N TYR A 8 12.63 -39.70 12.79
CA TYR A 8 12.67 -38.96 11.54
C TYR A 8 11.74 -37.76 11.67
N ASP A 9 12.39 -36.63 11.91
CA ASP A 9 12.02 -35.25 11.58
C ASP A 9 10.66 -35.07 10.90
N LEU A 10 9.65 -34.81 11.74
CA LEU A 10 8.37 -34.24 11.34
C LEU A 10 8.49 -32.70 11.24
N ASN A 11 9.53 -32.17 10.59
CA ASN A 11 9.82 -30.72 10.59
C ASN A 11 10.27 -30.16 9.23
N MET A 12 9.81 -30.75 8.12
CA MET A 12 10.13 -30.27 6.76
C MET A 12 8.87 -29.98 5.93
N LEU A 13 7.77 -29.56 6.57
CA LEU A 13 6.55 -29.18 5.84
C LEU A 13 5.88 -27.88 6.30
N GLU A 14 6.55 -27.06 7.12
CA GLU A 14 6.00 -25.75 7.55
C GLU A 14 6.73 -24.54 6.94
N THR A 15 7.90 -24.71 6.31
CA THR A 15 8.70 -23.56 5.84
C THR A 15 8.26 -22.96 4.49
N SER A 16 7.14 -23.41 3.91
CA SER A 16 6.70 -22.95 2.57
C SER A 16 5.50 -21.99 2.59
N GLN A 17 4.79 -21.86 3.71
CA GLN A 17 3.59 -21.02 3.79
C GLN A 17 3.88 -19.58 4.25
N ASP A 18 4.85 -19.38 5.14
CA ASP A 18 5.20 -18.02 5.63
C ASP A 18 5.98 -17.17 4.63
N ALA A 19 6.74 -17.79 3.71
CA ALA A 19 7.49 -17.04 2.70
C ALA A 19 6.60 -16.41 1.61
N PHE A 20 5.38 -16.92 1.42
CA PHE A 20 4.45 -16.38 0.43
C PHE A 20 3.61 -15.23 1.00
N SER A 21 3.29 -15.26 2.30
CA SER A 21 2.53 -14.22 2.98
C SER A 21 3.29 -12.88 3.02
N GLY A 22 4.56 -12.90 3.42
CA GLY A 22 5.37 -11.66 3.49
C GLY A 22 5.72 -11.06 2.12
N LEU A 23 5.64 -11.82 1.04
CA LEU A 23 5.93 -11.32 -0.32
C LEU A 23 4.74 -10.59 -0.96
N VAL A 24 3.52 -10.83 -0.44
CA VAL A 24 2.30 -10.13 -0.85
C VAL A 24 2.17 -8.80 -0.13
N GLU A 25 2.43 -8.76 1.18
CA GLU A 25 2.41 -7.53 2.00
C GLU A 25 3.40 -6.49 1.45
N ASN A 26 4.63 -6.90 1.14
CA ASN A 26 5.65 -6.02 0.57
C ASN A 26 5.24 -5.34 -0.75
N LYS A 27 4.31 -5.90 -1.54
CA LYS A 27 3.88 -5.27 -2.80
C LYS A 27 2.80 -4.23 -2.59
N ASP A 28 1.83 -4.49 -1.71
CA ASP A 28 0.78 -3.51 -1.42
C ASP A 28 1.38 -2.33 -0.62
N ASP A 29 2.35 -2.57 0.27
CA ASP A 29 3.06 -1.49 0.98
C ASP A 29 3.76 -0.52 0.03
N ASN A 30 4.47 -1.04 -0.99
CA ASN A 30 5.10 -0.20 -2.01
C ASN A 30 4.07 0.62 -2.80
N LEU A 31 2.92 0.02 -3.14
CA LEU A 31 1.84 0.73 -3.83
C LEU A 31 1.21 1.82 -2.94
N LEU A 32 1.03 1.54 -1.65
CA LEU A 32 0.53 2.51 -0.68
C LEU A 32 1.50 3.68 -0.49
N ASP A 33 2.80 3.42 -0.47
CA ASP A 33 3.82 4.46 -0.38
C ASP A 33 3.84 5.35 -1.64
N GLU A 34 3.68 4.76 -2.83
CA GLU A 34 3.51 5.52 -4.07
C GLU A 34 2.21 6.37 -4.03
N MET A 35 1.10 5.80 -3.60
CA MET A 35 -0.18 6.51 -3.44
C MET A 35 -0.06 7.68 -2.46
N ARG A 36 0.65 7.48 -1.34
CA ARG A 36 0.98 8.53 -0.37
C ARG A 36 1.82 9.63 -1.00
N SER A 37 2.84 9.28 -1.78
CA SER A 37 3.69 10.27 -2.46
C SER A 37 2.88 11.12 -3.46
N ILE A 38 1.99 10.50 -4.23
CA ILE A 38 1.09 11.19 -5.16
C ILE A 38 0.20 12.18 -4.40
N MET A 39 -0.35 11.78 -3.25
CA MET A 39 -1.24 12.65 -2.46
C MET A 39 -0.52 13.82 -1.82
N LYS A 40 0.70 13.61 -1.29
CA LYS A 40 1.50 14.71 -0.73
C LYS A 40 1.83 15.77 -1.78
N ASP A 41 2.20 15.34 -2.98
CA ASP A 41 2.50 16.23 -4.10
C ASP A 41 1.24 16.99 -4.57
N TYR A 42 0.12 16.27 -4.73
CA TYR A 42 -1.17 16.87 -5.06
C TYR A 42 -1.60 17.94 -4.04
N VAL A 43 -1.57 17.61 -2.75
CA VAL A 43 -1.94 18.53 -1.67
C VAL A 43 -1.00 19.73 -1.63
N GLY A 44 0.31 19.53 -1.79
CA GLY A 44 1.29 20.61 -1.87
C GLY A 44 0.98 21.60 -3.00
N LEU A 45 0.59 21.09 -4.18
CA LEU A 45 0.17 21.92 -5.30
C LEU A 45 -1.17 22.63 -5.06
N CYS A 46 -2.12 21.99 -4.39
CA CYS A 46 -3.39 22.60 -3.97
C CYS A 46 -3.16 23.78 -3.02
N VAL A 47 -2.36 23.60 -1.97
CA VAL A 47 -2.02 24.67 -1.01
C VAL A 47 -1.30 25.83 -1.69
N GLN A 48 -0.39 25.53 -2.62
CA GLN A 48 0.33 26.55 -3.38
C GLN A 48 -0.55 27.25 -4.44
N ASN A 49 -1.84 26.90 -4.57
CA ASN A 49 -2.75 27.38 -5.61
C ASN A 49 -2.19 27.19 -7.04
N LYS A 50 -1.42 26.12 -7.26
CA LYS A 50 -0.84 25.74 -8.56
C LYS A 50 -1.60 24.60 -9.22
N MET A 51 -2.65 24.09 -8.57
CA MET A 51 -3.46 23.00 -9.10
C MET A 51 -4.35 23.49 -10.25
N THR A 52 -4.37 22.73 -11.33
CA THR A 52 -5.30 22.92 -12.47
C THR A 52 -6.21 21.72 -12.61
N ASP A 53 -7.34 21.87 -13.29
CA ASP A 53 -8.28 20.75 -13.51
C ASP A 53 -7.62 19.58 -14.27
N SER A 54 -6.74 19.90 -15.24
CA SER A 54 -5.99 18.88 -15.99
C SER A 54 -5.04 18.11 -15.08
N LEU A 55 -4.29 18.81 -14.22
CA LEU A 55 -3.38 18.16 -13.26
C LEU A 55 -4.18 17.33 -12.25
N LYS A 56 -5.28 17.86 -11.72
CA LYS A 56 -6.16 17.13 -10.80
C LYS A 56 -6.64 15.81 -11.41
N GLN A 57 -7.04 15.83 -12.68
CA GLN A 57 -7.45 14.60 -13.37
C GLN A 57 -6.28 13.63 -13.55
N GLU A 58 -5.08 14.13 -13.83
CA GLU A 58 -3.87 13.31 -13.94
C GLU A 58 -3.52 12.61 -12.62
N TYR A 59 -3.47 13.36 -11.50
CA TYR A 59 -3.22 12.80 -10.17
C TYR A 59 -4.29 11.77 -9.79
N LYS A 60 -5.56 12.08 -10.07
CA LYS A 60 -6.67 11.16 -9.80
C LYS A 60 -6.54 9.85 -10.58
N ASN A 61 -6.29 9.93 -11.89
CA ASN A 61 -6.11 8.75 -12.73
C ASN A 61 -4.93 7.90 -12.24
N ARG A 62 -3.79 8.55 -11.96
CA ARG A 62 -2.57 7.87 -11.53
C ARG A 62 -2.73 7.19 -10.17
N PHE A 63 -3.47 7.81 -9.26
CA PHE A 63 -3.82 7.23 -7.97
C PHE A 63 -4.76 6.03 -8.10
N GLU A 64 -5.85 6.15 -8.86
CA GLU A 64 -6.80 5.05 -9.06
C GLU A 64 -6.16 3.86 -9.82
N ASP A 65 -5.20 4.13 -10.71
CA ASP A 65 -4.39 3.09 -11.35
C ASP A 65 -3.57 2.29 -10.32
N LEU A 66 -2.95 2.95 -9.33
CA LEU A 66 -2.23 2.27 -8.25
C LEU A 66 -3.19 1.50 -7.33
N ARG A 67 -4.31 2.12 -6.95
CA ARG A 67 -5.35 1.50 -6.13
C ARG A 67 -5.90 0.23 -6.79
N SER A 68 -6.08 0.23 -8.11
CA SER A 68 -6.56 -0.94 -8.84
C SER A 68 -5.61 -2.15 -8.73
N LYS A 69 -4.31 -1.89 -8.58
CA LYS A 69 -3.23 -2.89 -8.48
C LYS A 69 -3.07 -3.48 -7.08
N LEU A 70 -3.63 -2.85 -6.05
CA LEU A 70 -3.66 -3.42 -4.70
C LEU A 70 -4.27 -4.82 -4.73
N ARG A 71 -3.83 -5.71 -3.85
CA ARG A 71 -4.41 -7.05 -3.74
C ARG A 71 -5.41 -7.11 -2.61
N ASP A 72 -5.13 -6.39 -1.54
CA ASP A 72 -6.04 -6.28 -0.41
C ASP A 72 -7.31 -5.48 -0.79
N PRO A 73 -8.50 -6.10 -0.73
CA PRO A 73 -9.77 -5.42 -1.02
C PRO A 73 -10.14 -4.37 0.03
N MET A 74 -9.76 -4.55 1.30
CA MET A 74 -9.97 -3.52 2.33
C MET A 74 -9.12 -2.29 2.02
N LEU A 75 -7.86 -2.47 1.66
CA LEU A 75 -7.01 -1.33 1.26
C LEU A 75 -7.64 -0.59 0.07
N LYS A 76 -8.18 -1.31 -0.93
CA LYS A 76 -8.93 -0.65 -2.01
C LYS A 76 -10.10 0.14 -1.48
N ASP A 77 -10.96 -0.45 -0.68
CA ASP A 77 -12.20 0.21 -0.24
C ASP A 77 -11.93 1.49 0.58
N TYR A 78 -10.90 1.46 1.44
CA TYR A 78 -10.58 2.57 2.34
C TYR A 78 -9.63 3.63 1.76
N SER A 79 -9.00 3.39 0.60
CA SER A 79 -8.03 4.33 0.00
C SER A 79 -8.59 5.06 -1.23
N SER A 80 -9.81 5.61 -1.17
CA SER A 80 -10.31 6.42 -2.29
C SER A 80 -9.56 7.75 -2.44
N PHE A 81 -9.51 8.27 -3.68
CA PHE A 81 -8.85 9.55 -3.95
C PHE A 81 -9.43 10.69 -3.09
N GLU A 82 -10.75 10.83 -3.05
CA GLU A 82 -11.41 11.90 -2.29
C GLU A 82 -11.24 11.76 -0.77
N PHE A 83 -11.11 10.52 -0.26
CA PHE A 83 -10.84 10.30 1.16
C PHE A 83 -9.41 10.71 1.51
N MET A 84 -8.45 10.21 0.74
CA MET A 84 -7.04 10.50 0.97
C MET A 84 -6.73 11.99 0.74
N GLU A 85 -7.36 12.66 -0.24
CA GLU A 85 -7.27 14.11 -0.42
C GLU A 85 -7.64 14.86 0.87
N LYS A 86 -8.79 14.52 1.48
CA LYS A 86 -9.24 15.16 2.71
C LYS A 86 -8.30 14.90 3.88
N LEU A 87 -7.82 13.66 4.03
CA LEU A 87 -6.91 13.26 5.09
C LEU A 87 -5.60 14.08 5.02
N TYR A 88 -4.96 14.14 3.86
CA TYR A 88 -3.68 14.83 3.69
C TYR A 88 -3.83 16.36 3.68
N MET A 89 -4.96 16.90 3.21
CA MET A 89 -5.26 18.33 3.38
C MET A 89 -5.41 18.70 4.86
N GLN A 90 -6.02 17.84 5.67
CA GLN A 90 -6.13 18.06 7.12
C GLN A 90 -4.76 17.97 7.81
N GLU A 91 -3.94 16.96 7.48
CA GLU A 91 -2.58 16.84 8.02
C GLU A 91 -1.76 18.10 7.72
N TYR A 92 -1.79 18.60 6.48
CA TYR A 92 -1.06 19.80 6.10
C TYR A 92 -1.48 21.03 6.92
N LEU A 93 -2.79 21.20 7.17
CA LEU A 93 -3.32 22.34 7.95
C LEU A 93 -3.03 22.26 9.46
N ILE A 94 -2.63 21.09 9.97
CA ILE A 94 -2.28 20.89 11.39
C ILE A 94 -0.77 21.08 11.62
N GLU A 95 0.06 20.89 10.59
CA GLU A 95 1.51 21.06 10.65
C GLU A 95 2.00 22.53 10.51
N GLU A 96 1.11 23.48 10.19
CA GLU A 96 1.33 24.94 10.22
C GLU A 96 0.92 25.59 11.55
#